data_AF-A0A3N5Z3U0-F1
#
_entry.id   AF-A0A3N5Z3U0-F1
#
_cell.length_a   1.000
_cell.length_b   1.000
_cell.length_c   1.000
_cell.angle_alpha   90.00
_cell.angle_beta   90.00
_cell.angle_gamma   90.00
#
_symmetry.space_group_name_H-M   'P 1'
#
loop_
_entity.id
_entity.type
_entity.pdbx_description
1 polymer ?
#
loop_
_entity_poly.entity_id
_entity_poly.type
_entity_poly.pdbx_seq_one_letter_code
_entity_poly.pdbx_strand_id
1 'polypeptide(L)'
;LCNLRGIPLIFLQNITGFMVGRDYERAGIAKDGAKMVHAVANSVVPKFTVIIGGSFGAGNYGMCGRAYEPRFLWMWPNARISVMGGEQAASVLATVKRDQLAREGREMTADEDRAIRQPILEKYDHEGSPYYSTARLWDDGILDPLETRDALGLGISAALNAPVAEARFGVFRM
;
A
#
# COMPACT_ATOMS: atom_id res chain seq x y z
N LEU A 1 -9.22 12.12 15.81
CA LEU A 1 -9.29 11.72 17.23
C LEU A 1 -7.92 11.47 17.84
N CYS A 2 -7.12 10.52 17.35
CA CYS A 2 -5.81 10.19 17.91
C CYS A 2 -4.86 11.39 18.02
N ASN A 3 -4.75 12.20 16.95
CA ASN A 3 -3.96 13.43 16.97
C ASN A 3 -4.36 14.41 18.08
N LEU A 4 -5.66 14.60 18.33
CA LEU A 4 -6.15 15.51 19.38
C LEU A 4 -5.92 14.95 20.80
N ARG A 5 -5.73 13.63 20.92
CA ARG A 5 -5.54 12.94 22.19
C ARG A 5 -4.09 12.50 22.42
N GLY A 6 -3.18 12.81 21.49
CA GLY A 6 -1.79 12.36 21.55
C GLY A 6 -1.59 10.85 21.48
N ILE A 7 -2.53 10.09 20.89
CA ILE A 7 -2.47 8.62 20.84
C ILE A 7 -1.70 8.16 19.60
N PRO A 8 -0.65 7.32 19.72
CA PRO A 8 0.06 6.74 18.58
C PRO A 8 -0.86 5.97 17.63
N LEU A 9 -0.51 5.94 16.35
CA LEU A 9 -1.24 5.21 15.31
C LEU A 9 -0.50 3.95 14.91
N ILE A 10 -1.23 2.84 14.80
CA ILE A 10 -0.73 1.57 14.28
C ILE A 10 -1.56 1.22 13.04
N PHE A 11 -0.88 1.02 11.92
CA PHE A 11 -1.48 0.62 10.65
C PHE A 11 -1.13 -0.83 10.35
N LEU A 12 -2.15 -1.67 10.18
CA LEU A 12 -2.00 -3.06 9.75
C LEU A 12 -2.43 -3.15 8.29
N GLN A 13 -1.46 -3.26 7.36
CA GLN A 13 -1.75 -3.24 5.93
C GLN A 13 -2.06 -4.64 5.42
N ASN A 14 -3.27 -4.80 4.92
CA ASN A 14 -3.67 -5.87 4.01
C ASN A 14 -4.68 -5.29 3.02
N ILE A 15 -4.19 -4.48 2.08
CA ILE A 15 -4.99 -3.64 1.19
C ILE A 15 -4.66 -3.94 -0.27
N THR A 16 -5.72 -4.24 -1.05
CA THR A 16 -5.64 -4.50 -2.49
C THR A 16 -5.86 -3.25 -3.34
N GLY A 17 -6.47 -2.22 -2.77
CA GLY A 17 -6.76 -0.95 -3.43
C GLY A 17 -8.09 -0.37 -2.97
N PHE A 18 -8.58 0.60 -3.72
CA PHE A 18 -9.94 1.15 -3.55
C PHE A 18 -10.92 0.43 -4.47
N MET A 19 -12.21 0.49 -4.12
CA MET A 19 -13.27 -0.02 -4.99
C MET A 19 -13.29 0.75 -6.31
N VAL A 20 -13.45 0.04 -7.42
CA VAL A 20 -13.56 0.63 -8.76
C VAL A 20 -14.99 0.53 -9.28
N GLY A 21 -15.44 1.53 -10.01
CA GLY A 21 -16.76 1.54 -10.64
C GLY A 21 -17.35 2.93 -10.75
N ARG A 22 -18.15 3.16 -11.79
CA ARG A 22 -18.72 4.48 -12.11
C ARG A 22 -19.46 5.12 -10.93
N ASP A 23 -20.21 4.32 -10.18
CA ASP A 23 -21.03 4.83 -9.09
C ASP A 23 -20.18 5.23 -7.88
N TYR A 24 -19.09 4.51 -7.60
CA TYR A 24 -18.11 4.87 -6.55
C TYR A 24 -17.34 6.14 -6.90
N GLU A 25 -16.96 6.30 -8.17
CA GLU A 25 -16.30 7.53 -8.65
C GLU A 25 -17.23 8.74 -8.51
N ARG A 26 -18.49 8.61 -8.91
CA ARG A 26 -19.50 9.67 -8.76
C ARG A 26 -19.82 9.98 -7.31
N ALA A 27 -19.80 8.97 -6.44
CA ALA A 27 -19.98 9.15 -5.00
C ALA A 27 -18.78 9.87 -4.34
N GLY A 28 -17.64 9.99 -5.03
CA GLY A 28 -16.50 10.76 -4.57
C GLY A 28 -15.43 9.93 -3.86
N ILE A 29 -15.28 8.65 -4.19
CA ILE A 29 -14.25 7.78 -3.59
C ILE A 29 -12.84 8.40 -3.64
N ALA A 30 -12.52 9.12 -4.72
CA ALA A 30 -11.24 9.84 -4.85
C ALA A 30 -11.07 10.96 -3.80
N LYS A 31 -12.11 11.80 -3.58
CA LYS A 31 -12.02 12.87 -2.57
C LYS A 31 -12.02 12.31 -1.15
N ASP A 32 -12.71 11.21 -0.91
CA ASP A 32 -12.76 10.57 0.40
C ASP A 32 -11.45 9.86 0.74
N GLY A 33 -10.86 9.15 -0.24
CA GLY A 33 -9.50 8.62 -0.13
C GLY A 33 -8.46 9.73 0.12
N ALA A 34 -8.59 10.87 -0.57
CA ALA A 34 -7.72 12.02 -0.35
C ALA A 34 -7.81 12.58 1.08
N LYS A 35 -8.99 12.58 1.71
CA LYS A 35 -9.13 12.97 3.14
C LYS A 35 -8.31 12.04 4.05
N MET A 36 -8.31 10.72 3.79
CA MET A 36 -7.52 9.76 4.56
C MET A 36 -6.02 9.99 4.40
N VAL A 37 -5.53 10.12 3.17
CA VAL A 37 -4.12 10.41 2.88
C VAL A 37 -3.69 11.72 3.54
N HIS A 38 -4.53 12.76 3.44
CA HIS A 38 -4.27 14.05 4.07
C HIS A 38 -4.16 13.94 5.60
N ALA A 39 -5.02 13.15 6.25
CA ALA A 39 -4.95 12.91 7.69
C ALA A 39 -3.69 12.13 8.11
N VAL A 40 -3.25 11.16 7.30
CA VAL A 40 -2.01 10.38 7.55
C VAL A 40 -0.76 11.24 7.39
N ALA A 41 -0.70 12.04 6.32
CA ALA A 41 0.43 12.92 6.03
C ALA A 41 0.62 13.98 7.11
N ASN A 42 -0.47 14.59 7.60
CA ASN A 42 -0.43 15.65 8.60
C ASN A 42 -0.56 15.15 10.06
N SER A 43 -0.48 13.83 10.27
CA SER A 43 -0.55 13.29 11.63
C SER A 43 0.75 13.61 12.39
N VAL A 44 0.60 14.19 13.59
CA VAL A 44 1.69 14.61 14.48
C VAL A 44 2.07 13.55 15.51
N VAL A 45 1.18 12.59 15.77
CA VAL A 45 1.46 11.46 16.67
C VAL A 45 2.40 10.45 16.00
N PRO A 46 3.21 9.70 16.76
CA PRO A 46 4.01 8.60 16.22
C PRO A 46 3.14 7.60 15.43
N LYS A 47 3.59 7.24 14.23
CA LYS A 47 2.94 6.28 13.35
C LYS A 47 3.81 5.04 13.22
N PHE A 48 3.20 3.86 13.24
CA PHE A 48 3.86 2.58 13.03
C PHE A 48 3.07 1.78 12.00
N THR A 49 3.76 1.10 11.11
CA THR A 49 3.14 0.33 10.03
C THR A 49 3.64 -1.10 10.04
N VAL A 50 2.73 -2.07 9.95
CA VAL A 50 3.06 -3.48 9.75
C VAL A 50 2.29 -3.98 8.53
N ILE A 51 3.01 -4.41 7.49
CA ILE A 51 2.40 -5.02 6.31
C ILE A 51 2.20 -6.51 6.61
N ILE A 52 0.96 -6.88 6.90
CA ILE A 52 0.56 -8.25 7.29
C ILE A 52 0.06 -9.09 6.10
N GLY A 53 -0.16 -8.45 4.94
CA GLY A 53 -0.63 -9.09 3.72
C GLY A 53 -0.28 -8.26 2.48
N GLY A 54 -1.28 -7.81 1.74
CA GLY A 54 -1.09 -6.95 0.57
C GLY A 54 -0.82 -5.48 0.92
N SER A 55 0.07 -4.84 0.17
CA SER A 55 0.27 -3.39 0.18
C SER A 55 0.33 -2.90 -1.27
N PHE A 56 -0.82 -2.57 -1.83
CA PHE A 56 -0.95 -2.26 -3.24
C PHE A 56 -1.52 -0.87 -3.52
N GLY A 57 -0.89 -0.17 -4.48
CA GLY A 57 -1.39 1.09 -5.06
C GLY A 57 -1.73 2.18 -4.04
N ALA A 58 -2.81 2.90 -4.29
CA ALA A 58 -3.26 4.00 -3.42
C ALA A 58 -3.60 3.56 -1.99
N GLY A 59 -3.88 2.26 -1.78
CA GLY A 59 -4.10 1.70 -0.45
C GLY A 59 -2.87 1.83 0.45
N ASN A 60 -1.67 1.65 -0.11
CA ASN A 60 -0.40 1.86 0.61
C ASN A 60 -0.31 3.30 1.15
N TYR A 61 -0.77 4.28 0.37
CA TYR A 61 -0.73 5.68 0.76
C TYR A 61 -1.67 5.98 1.92
N GLY A 62 -2.92 5.56 1.80
CA GLY A 62 -3.93 5.74 2.83
C GLY A 62 -3.60 5.03 4.14
N MET A 63 -2.81 3.96 4.09
CA MET A 63 -2.45 3.14 5.25
C MET A 63 -1.04 3.44 5.79
N CYS A 64 -0.48 4.63 5.54
CA CYS A 64 0.82 5.05 6.05
C CYS A 64 2.01 4.18 5.57
N GLY A 65 2.13 4.00 4.26
CA GLY A 65 3.31 3.41 3.64
C GLY A 65 4.59 4.24 3.83
N ARG A 66 5.71 3.77 3.26
CA ARG A 66 7.05 4.33 3.49
C ARG A 66 7.16 5.85 3.27
N ALA A 67 6.47 6.36 2.25
CA ALA A 67 6.47 7.79 1.90
C ALA A 67 5.78 8.70 2.94
N TYR A 68 5.06 8.15 3.91
CA TYR A 68 4.35 8.89 4.96
C TYR A 68 5.07 8.85 6.32
N GLU A 69 6.32 8.40 6.30
CA GLU A 69 7.27 8.50 7.41
C GLU A 69 6.72 7.93 8.73
N PRO A 70 6.26 6.66 8.76
CA PRO A 70 6.11 5.97 10.03
C PRO A 70 7.48 5.89 10.73
N ARG A 71 7.49 5.91 12.06
CA ARG A 71 8.72 5.76 12.86
C ARG A 71 9.40 4.43 12.58
N PHE A 72 8.59 3.39 12.39
CA PHE A 72 9.03 2.10 11.87
C PHE A 72 7.95 1.52 10.95
N LEU A 73 8.40 0.90 9.86
CA LEU A 73 7.58 0.12 8.95
C LEU A 73 8.17 -1.28 8.86
N TRP A 74 7.39 -2.30 9.19
CA TRP A 74 7.81 -3.69 9.08
C TRP A 74 6.95 -4.46 8.09
N MET A 75 7.47 -5.59 7.63
CA MET A 75 6.74 -6.54 6.79
C MET A 75 6.71 -7.93 7.42
N TRP A 76 5.59 -8.63 7.28
CA TRP A 76 5.55 -10.07 7.56
C TRP A 76 6.14 -10.87 6.38
N PRO A 77 6.60 -12.12 6.60
CA PRO A 77 7.22 -12.93 5.54
C PRO A 77 6.24 -13.32 4.42
N ASN A 78 4.94 -13.33 4.69
CA ASN A 78 3.89 -13.60 3.70
C ASN A 78 3.44 -12.36 2.92
N ALA A 79 3.92 -11.17 3.29
CA ALA A 79 3.43 -9.92 2.71
C ALA A 79 3.84 -9.78 1.23
N ARG A 80 3.15 -8.90 0.51
CA ARG A 80 3.49 -8.50 -0.85
C ARG A 80 3.29 -7.00 -1.04
N ILE A 81 4.23 -6.34 -1.71
CA ILE A 81 4.18 -4.89 -1.97
C ILE A 81 4.47 -4.59 -3.44
N SER A 82 3.58 -3.86 -4.12
CA SER A 82 3.80 -3.41 -5.50
C SER A 82 2.80 -2.30 -5.88
N VAL A 83 2.95 -1.71 -7.06
CA VAL A 83 2.04 -0.65 -7.55
C VAL A 83 0.58 -1.13 -7.69
N MET A 84 0.38 -2.40 -8.00
CA MET A 84 -0.91 -3.11 -7.99
C MET A 84 -0.67 -4.61 -7.83
N GLY A 85 -1.71 -5.44 -7.68
CA GLY A 85 -1.53 -6.89 -7.65
C GLY A 85 -1.02 -7.44 -8.99
N GLY A 86 -0.17 -8.48 -8.98
CA GLY A 86 0.41 -9.06 -10.19
C GLY A 86 -0.64 -9.53 -11.20
N GLU A 87 -1.69 -10.21 -10.72
CA GLU A 87 -2.83 -10.64 -11.54
C GLU A 87 -3.59 -9.46 -12.17
N GLN A 88 -3.72 -8.36 -11.44
CA GLN A 88 -4.35 -7.14 -11.95
C GLN A 88 -3.50 -6.51 -13.04
N ALA A 89 -2.19 -6.38 -12.83
CA ALA A 89 -1.26 -5.84 -13.82
C ALA A 89 -1.25 -6.69 -15.11
N ALA A 90 -1.17 -8.01 -14.98
CA ALA A 90 -1.20 -8.94 -16.10
C ALA A 90 -2.51 -8.84 -16.88
N SER A 91 -3.65 -8.75 -16.18
CA SER A 91 -4.98 -8.66 -16.80
C SER A 91 -5.22 -7.35 -17.53
N VAL A 92 -4.77 -6.22 -16.96
CA VAL A 92 -4.86 -4.90 -17.61
C VAL A 92 -4.01 -4.87 -18.88
N LEU A 93 -2.76 -5.32 -18.81
CA LEU A 93 -1.86 -5.31 -19.97
C LEU A 93 -2.32 -6.27 -21.08
N ALA A 94 -2.83 -7.45 -20.71
CA ALA A 94 -3.43 -8.37 -21.68
C ALA A 94 -4.67 -7.76 -22.35
N THR A 95 -5.53 -7.07 -21.61
CA THR A 95 -6.73 -6.40 -22.16
C THR A 95 -6.35 -5.28 -23.13
N VAL A 96 -5.39 -4.43 -22.77
CA VAL A 96 -4.90 -3.37 -23.66
C VAL A 96 -4.37 -3.95 -24.97
N LYS A 97 -3.60 -5.04 -24.91
CA LYS A 97 -3.07 -5.68 -26.12
C LYS A 97 -4.18 -6.34 -26.96
N ARG A 98 -5.19 -6.94 -26.31
CA ARG A 98 -6.36 -7.51 -27.00
C ARG A 98 -7.13 -6.43 -27.75
N ASP A 99 -7.37 -5.28 -27.13
CA ASP A 99 -8.06 -4.15 -27.77
C ASP A 99 -7.26 -3.56 -28.94
N GLN A 100 -5.92 -3.54 -28.84
CA GLN A 100 -5.05 -3.14 -29.95
C GLN A 100 -5.16 -4.10 -31.14
N LEU A 101 -5.07 -5.40 -30.91
CA LEU A 101 -5.20 -6.42 -31.96
C LEU A 101 -6.59 -6.37 -32.60
N ALA A 102 -7.65 -6.18 -31.81
CA ALA A 102 -9.01 -6.06 -32.32
C ALA A 102 -9.18 -4.85 -33.27
N ARG A 103 -8.52 -3.71 -32.97
CA ARG A 103 -8.49 -2.54 -33.88
C ARG A 103 -7.74 -2.82 -35.18
N GLU A 104 -6.81 -3.76 -35.17
CA GLU A 104 -6.09 -4.26 -36.36
C GLU A 104 -6.85 -5.39 -37.07
N GLY A 105 -8.05 -5.76 -36.61
CA GLY A 105 -8.84 -6.87 -37.17
C GLY A 105 -8.28 -8.26 -36.84
N ARG A 106 -7.46 -8.37 -35.79
CA ARG A 106 -6.84 -9.63 -35.33
C ARG A 106 -7.41 -10.05 -33.98
N GLU A 107 -7.57 -11.35 -33.79
CA GLU A 107 -7.89 -11.92 -32.48
C GLU A 107 -6.63 -12.38 -31.75
N MET A 108 -6.62 -12.22 -30.43
CA MET A 108 -5.53 -12.69 -29.57
C MET A 108 -5.70 -14.18 -29.29
N THR A 109 -4.66 -14.96 -29.54
CA THR A 109 -4.63 -16.38 -29.19
C THR A 109 -4.35 -16.58 -27.69
N ALA A 110 -4.69 -17.76 -27.16
CA ALA A 110 -4.41 -18.10 -25.77
C ALA A 110 -2.90 -18.14 -25.45
N ASP A 111 -2.06 -18.49 -26.43
CA ASP A 111 -0.61 -18.51 -26.27
C ASP A 111 -0.03 -17.10 -26.25
N GLU A 112 -0.53 -16.18 -27.08
CA GLU A 112 -0.16 -14.76 -27.01
C GLU A 112 -0.58 -14.12 -25.67
N ASP A 113 -1.80 -14.42 -25.19
CA ASP A 113 -2.27 -13.94 -23.88
C ASP A 113 -1.35 -14.44 -22.75
N ARG A 114 -1.01 -15.74 -22.75
CA ARG A 114 -0.07 -16.33 -21.79
C ARG A 114 1.32 -15.72 -21.88
N ALA A 115 1.85 -15.52 -23.09
CA ALA A 115 3.17 -14.94 -23.30
C ALA A 115 3.28 -13.49 -22.80
N ILE A 116 2.16 -12.75 -22.76
CA ILE A 116 2.09 -11.42 -22.15
C ILE A 116 2.00 -11.53 -20.63
N ARG A 117 1.11 -12.38 -20.11
CA ARG A 117 0.80 -12.44 -18.67
C ARG A 117 1.95 -13.02 -17.85
N GLN A 118 2.55 -14.12 -18.28
CA GLN A 118 3.55 -14.86 -17.52
C GLN A 118 4.74 -14.01 -17.03
N PRO A 119 5.45 -13.25 -17.89
CA PRO A 119 6.58 -12.43 -17.43
C PRO A 119 6.16 -11.32 -16.46
N ILE A 120 4.92 -10.82 -16.55
CA ILE A 120 4.39 -9.83 -15.61
C ILE A 120 4.16 -10.47 -14.25
N LEU A 121 3.55 -11.66 -14.20
CA LEU A 121 3.31 -12.38 -12.95
C LEU A 121 4.62 -12.69 -12.22
N GLU A 122 5.61 -13.21 -12.95
CA GLU A 122 6.94 -13.52 -12.40
C GLU A 122 7.64 -12.26 -11.86
N LYS A 123 7.58 -11.16 -12.61
CA LYS A 123 8.15 -9.89 -12.18
C LYS A 123 7.51 -9.40 -10.87
N TYR A 124 6.19 -9.44 -10.78
CA TYR A 124 5.48 -8.96 -9.59
C TYR A 124 5.67 -9.86 -8.38
N ASP A 125 5.79 -11.19 -8.54
CA ASP A 125 6.11 -12.08 -7.43
C ASP A 125 7.55 -11.86 -6.93
N HIS A 126 8.50 -11.70 -7.84
CA HIS A 126 9.90 -11.42 -7.49
C HIS A 126 10.08 -10.06 -6.81
N GLU A 127 9.65 -8.98 -7.47
CA GLU A 127 9.84 -7.61 -6.98
C GLU A 127 8.93 -7.27 -5.80
N GLY A 128 7.81 -8.00 -5.64
CA GLY A 128 6.87 -7.79 -4.55
C GLY A 128 7.17 -8.57 -3.27
N SER A 129 8.18 -9.44 -3.29
CA SER A 129 8.60 -10.25 -2.15
C SER A 129 9.13 -9.37 -0.99
N PRO A 130 8.88 -9.73 0.29
CA PRO A 130 9.45 -9.03 1.44
C PRO A 130 10.99 -8.99 1.41
N TYR A 131 11.63 -10.03 0.86
CA TYR A 131 13.09 -10.05 0.70
C TYR A 131 13.58 -9.02 -0.31
N TYR A 132 12.82 -8.78 -1.38
CA TYR A 132 13.15 -7.75 -2.36
C TYR A 132 13.01 -6.35 -1.77
N SER A 133 11.94 -6.13 -0.99
CA SER A 133 11.62 -4.89 -0.30
C SER A 133 12.67 -4.52 0.75
N THR A 134 12.96 -5.44 1.67
CA THR A 134 13.86 -5.20 2.81
C THR A 134 15.31 -4.98 2.36
N ALA A 135 15.74 -5.67 1.29
CA ALA A 135 17.05 -5.44 0.66
C ALA A 135 17.22 -4.01 0.09
N ARG A 136 16.13 -3.24 -0.02
CA ARG A 136 16.09 -1.86 -0.55
C ARG A 136 15.61 -0.84 0.47
N LEU A 137 15.47 -1.24 1.75
CA LEU A 137 15.04 -0.38 2.86
C LEU A 137 13.68 0.31 2.63
N TRP A 138 12.79 -0.33 1.87
CA TRP A 138 11.39 0.11 1.78
C TRP A 138 10.64 -0.16 3.09
N ASP A 139 11.12 -1.14 3.84
CA ASP A 139 10.79 -1.47 5.22
C ASP A 139 12.06 -1.44 6.09
N ASP A 140 11.86 -1.44 7.40
CA ASP A 140 12.89 -1.48 8.43
C ASP A 140 13.17 -2.92 8.92
N GLY A 141 12.62 -3.92 8.23
CA GLY A 141 12.86 -5.34 8.51
C GLY A 141 11.64 -6.23 8.30
N ILE A 142 11.94 -7.51 8.07
CA ILE A 142 10.95 -8.59 8.10
C ILE A 142 10.80 -9.05 9.55
N LEU A 143 9.57 -9.03 10.08
CA LEU A 143 9.24 -9.48 11.43
C LEU A 143 8.62 -10.88 11.39
N ASP A 144 8.96 -11.73 12.37
CA ASP A 144 8.11 -12.87 12.71
C ASP A 144 6.73 -12.33 13.16
N PRO A 145 5.61 -12.81 12.59
CA PRO A 145 4.27 -12.40 13.04
C PRO A 145 4.07 -12.46 14.56
N LEU A 146 4.68 -13.42 15.26
CA LEU A 146 4.58 -13.58 16.71
C LEU A 146 5.30 -12.45 17.49
N GLU A 147 6.33 -11.84 16.91
CA GLU A 147 7.12 -10.76 17.52
C GLU A 147 6.50 -9.38 17.32
N THR A 148 5.43 -9.27 16.52
CA THR A 148 4.78 -7.99 16.18
C THR A 148 4.44 -7.16 17.41
N ARG A 149 3.93 -7.79 18.48
CA ARG A 149 3.56 -7.12 19.72
C ARG A 149 4.77 -6.46 20.40
N ASP A 150 5.87 -7.19 20.51
CA ASP A 150 7.05 -6.75 21.23
C ASP A 150 7.79 -5.67 20.44
N ALA A 151 7.90 -5.84 19.12
CA ALA A 151 8.43 -4.81 18.22
C ALA A 151 7.64 -3.50 18.30
N LEU A 152 6.30 -3.56 18.29
CA LEU A 152 5.45 -2.37 18.48
C LEU A 152 5.62 -1.75 19.86
N GLY A 153 5.66 -2.57 20.92
CA GLY A 153 5.86 -2.08 22.29
C GLY A 153 7.18 -1.32 22.45
N LEU A 154 8.27 -1.89 21.94
CA LEU A 154 9.59 -1.26 21.93
C LEU A 154 9.61 0.00 21.07
N GLY A 155 9.05 -0.05 19.86
CA GLY A 155 8.97 1.10 18.96
C GLY A 155 8.20 2.28 19.56
N ILE A 156 7.06 1.99 20.22
CA ILE A 156 6.26 3.00 20.92
C ILE A 156 7.06 3.60 22.08
N SER A 157 7.66 2.76 22.93
CA SER A 157 8.49 3.21 24.05
C SER A 157 9.63 4.13 23.57
N ALA A 158 10.33 3.74 22.50
CA ALA A 158 11.39 4.53 21.91
C ALA A 158 10.88 5.88 21.36
N ALA A 159 9.76 5.88 20.63
CA ALA A 159 9.20 7.09 20.02
C ALA A 159 8.73 8.13 21.05
N LEU A 160 8.34 7.70 22.26
CA LEU A 160 7.89 8.59 23.34
C LEU A 160 9.03 9.39 24.01
N ASN A 161 10.29 9.18 23.61
CA ASN A 161 11.39 10.08 23.99
C ASN A 161 11.34 11.44 23.27
N ALA A 162 10.55 11.56 22.19
CA ALA A 162 10.34 12.82 21.49
C ALA A 162 8.97 13.42 21.86
N PRO A 163 8.86 14.75 22.03
CA PRO A 163 7.58 15.40 22.29
C PRO A 163 6.64 15.27 21.09
N VAL A 164 5.34 15.15 21.36
CA VAL A 164 4.29 15.16 20.34
C VAL A 164 3.90 16.61 20.05
N ALA A 165 3.97 17.02 18.79
CA ALA A 165 3.60 18.37 18.37
C ALA A 165 2.08 18.61 18.47
N GLU A 166 1.67 19.87 18.51
CA GLU A 166 0.26 20.27 18.41
C GLU A 166 -0.31 19.89 17.04
N ALA A 167 -1.49 19.29 17.02
CA ALA A 167 -2.13 18.83 15.79
C ALA A 167 -2.50 20.01 14.87
N ARG A 168 -2.01 19.99 13.63
CA ARG A 168 -2.37 20.93 12.57
C ARG A 168 -2.67 20.16 11.30
N PHE A 169 -3.73 20.55 10.60
CA PHE A 169 -4.15 19.90 9.36
C PHE A 169 -4.25 20.94 8.25
N GLY A 170 -3.89 20.56 7.03
CA GLY A 170 -4.22 21.33 5.83
C GLY A 170 -5.71 21.28 5.47
N VAL A 171 -6.05 21.66 4.24
CA VAL A 171 -7.44 21.75 3.78
C VAL A 171 -7.98 20.37 3.41
N PHE A 172 -9.08 19.96 4.04
CA PHE A 172 -9.84 18.78 3.62
C PHE A 172 -10.77 19.11 2.45
N ARG A 173 -10.72 18.29 1.40
CA ARG A 173 -11.66 18.35 0.27
C ARG A 173 -12.99 17.69 0.65
N MET A 174 -13.98 18.48 1.03
CA MET A 174 -15.30 17.99 1.47
C MET A 174 -16.13 17.37 0.35
#